data_AF-B6VH79-F1
#
_entry.id   AF-B6VH79-F1
#
_cell.length_a   1.000
_cell.length_b   1.000
_cell.length_c   1.000
_cell.angle_alpha   90.00
_cell.angle_beta   90.00
_cell.angle_gamma   90.00
#
_symmetry.space_group_name_H-M   'P 1'
#
loop_
_entity.id
_entity.type
_entity.pdbx_description
1 polymer ?
#
loop_
_entity_poly.entity_id
_entity_poly.type
_entity_poly.pdbx_seq_one_letter_code
_entity_poly.pdbx_strand_id
1 'polypeptide(L)'
;MISALWGALLIRVHSSPVSSPSVSGPPRLVSCGSSQSSALSQSGGSTSTTGTEARSRALGRRWCPAAIMLLALVSLLSCLLPSSEAKVYSRCELARVLQDFGLDGYRGYSLADWVCLAYFTSGFNAAALDYEADGSTNNGIFQINSRRWCSNLTPNVPNVCRMYCS
;
A
#
# COMPACT_ATOMS: atom_id res chain seq x y z
N MET A 1 8.90 13.57 -13.26
CA MET A 1 7.77 14.13 -12.46
C MET A 1 6.43 13.41 -12.71
N ILE A 2 6.25 12.63 -13.79
CA ILE A 2 4.96 11.98 -14.11
C ILE A 2 4.68 10.71 -13.27
N SER A 3 5.71 9.95 -12.85
CA SER A 3 5.50 8.69 -12.10
C SER A 3 4.98 8.86 -10.67
N ALA A 4 5.16 10.02 -10.03
CA ALA A 4 4.68 10.24 -8.66
C ALA A 4 3.17 10.52 -8.58
N LEU A 5 2.56 10.99 -9.68
CA LEU A 5 1.15 11.36 -9.70
C LEU A 5 0.22 10.15 -9.89
N TRP A 6 0.71 9.05 -10.47
CA TRP A 6 -0.13 7.88 -10.75
C TRP A 6 -0.26 6.91 -9.56
N GLY A 7 0.74 6.86 -8.66
CA GLY A 7 0.70 6.02 -7.46
C GLY A 7 -0.42 6.39 -6.47
N ALA A 8 -0.81 7.68 -6.44
CA ALA A 8 -1.87 8.16 -5.55
C ALA A 8 -3.29 7.83 -6.06
N LEU A 9 -3.48 7.52 -7.34
CA LEU A 9 -4.81 7.35 -7.92
C LEU A 9 -5.37 5.93 -7.78
N LEU A 10 -4.52 4.91 -7.64
CA LEU A 10 -4.94 3.50 -7.67
C LEU A 10 -5.33 2.91 -6.31
N ILE A 11 -5.05 3.59 -5.18
CA ILE A 11 -5.45 3.12 -3.84
C ILE A 11 -6.93 3.44 -3.53
N ARG A 12 -7.63 4.16 -4.41
CA ARG A 12 -9.05 4.48 -4.23
C ARG A 12 -9.97 3.32 -4.64
N VAL A 13 -9.73 2.12 -4.08
CA VAL A 13 -10.68 1.00 -4.15
C VAL A 13 -11.77 1.28 -3.12
N HIS A 14 -12.93 1.72 -3.64
CA HIS A 14 -14.26 1.75 -3.02
C HIS A 14 -14.32 1.24 -1.57
N SER A 15 -13.92 2.07 -0.61
CA SER A 15 -14.24 1.86 0.79
C SER A 15 -15.52 2.65 1.06
N SER A 16 -16.66 1.96 1.02
CA SER A 16 -17.90 2.53 1.53
C SER A 16 -17.69 2.99 2.97
N PRO A 17 -18.20 4.16 3.39
CA PRO A 17 -18.06 4.61 4.76
C PRO A 17 -18.75 3.62 5.69
N VAL A 18 -17.97 2.85 6.44
CA VAL A 18 -18.49 2.00 7.52
C VAL A 18 -18.83 2.93 8.68
N SER A 19 -20.12 3.02 9.02
CA SER A 19 -20.56 3.77 10.19
C SER A 19 -20.10 3.05 11.46
N SER A 20 -19.08 3.58 12.13
CA SER A 20 -18.61 3.05 13.42
C SER A 20 -19.57 3.47 14.55
N PRO A 21 -20.04 2.54 15.39
CA PRO A 21 -20.80 2.88 16.58
C PRO A 21 -19.92 3.61 17.60
N SER A 22 -20.50 4.59 18.30
CA SER A 22 -19.81 5.37 19.32
C SER A 22 -19.39 4.47 20.50
N VAL A 23 -18.09 4.29 20.71
CA VAL A 23 -17.57 3.55 21.87
C VAL A 23 -17.54 4.48 23.08
N SER A 24 -18.33 4.14 24.10
CA SER A 24 -18.32 4.78 25.42
C SER A 24 -17.23 4.16 26.28
N GLY A 25 -15.99 4.61 26.11
CA GLY A 25 -14.85 4.22 26.95
C GLY A 25 -13.69 5.19 26.76
N PRO A 26 -12.79 5.34 27.76
CA PRO A 26 -11.62 6.20 27.60
C PRO A 26 -10.78 5.68 26.43
N PRO A 27 -10.34 6.54 25.50
CA PRO A 27 -9.56 6.10 24.35
C PRO A 27 -8.25 5.47 24.84
N ARG A 28 -8.03 4.19 24.52
CA ARG A 28 -6.71 3.58 24.64
C ARG A 28 -5.81 4.19 23.58
N LEU A 29 -5.13 5.27 23.95
CA LEU A 29 -4.27 6.03 23.07
C LEU A 29 -3.07 5.20 22.62
N VAL A 30 -2.91 5.08 21.30
CA VAL A 30 -1.65 4.65 20.70
C VAL A 30 -0.70 5.86 20.71
N SER A 31 0.26 5.90 21.64
CA SER A 31 1.24 7.00 21.69
C SER A 31 2.12 6.98 20.45
N CYS A 32 1.88 7.90 19.53
CA CYS A 32 2.69 8.12 18.34
C CYS A 32 3.22 9.54 18.39
N GLY A 33 4.51 9.68 18.70
CA GLY A 33 5.16 10.98 18.58
C GLY A 33 4.97 11.50 17.15
N SER A 34 4.76 12.81 17.01
CA SER A 34 4.65 13.44 15.70
C SER A 34 5.91 13.12 14.90
N SER A 35 5.81 12.21 13.93
CA SER A 35 6.84 12.04 12.92
C SER A 35 6.90 13.37 12.15
N GLN A 36 7.87 14.21 12.50
CA GLN A 36 8.22 15.37 11.68
C GLN A 36 8.54 14.79 10.29
N SER A 37 7.68 15.08 9.33
CA SER A 37 8.02 14.90 7.92
C SER A 37 9.18 15.85 7.66
N SER A 38 10.40 15.32 7.62
CA SER A 38 11.58 16.02 7.14
C SER A 38 11.46 16.23 5.63
N ALA A 39 10.54 17.08 5.22
CA ALA A 39 10.57 17.69 3.90
C ALA A 39 11.74 18.67 3.92
N LEU A 40 12.91 18.19 3.48
CA LEU A 40 14.04 19.06 3.15
C LEU A 40 13.57 20.06 2.09
N SER A 41 13.34 21.29 2.53
CA SER A 41 13.27 22.47 1.69
C SER A 41 14.66 22.72 1.11
N GLN A 42 14.90 22.30 -0.13
CA GLN A 42 16.03 22.79 -0.91
C GLN A 42 15.66 24.15 -1.51
N SER A 43 15.96 25.20 -0.76
CA SER A 43 16.06 26.57 -1.24
C SER A 43 17.49 26.86 -1.71
N GLY A 44 17.63 27.53 -2.85
CA GLY A 44 18.82 28.34 -3.15
C GLY A 44 19.68 27.83 -4.30
N GLY A 45 19.67 28.58 -5.40
CA GLY A 45 20.59 28.34 -6.51
C GLY A 45 20.22 29.09 -7.79
N SER A 46 19.99 30.40 -7.70
CA SER A 46 19.96 31.26 -8.88
C SER A 46 21.39 31.43 -9.40
N THR A 47 21.72 30.82 -10.54
CA THR A 47 22.96 31.12 -11.27
C THR A 47 22.62 31.87 -12.55
N SER A 48 23.24 33.03 -12.66
CA SER A 48 23.17 33.99 -13.75
C SER A 48 23.67 33.41 -15.07
N THR A 49 23.01 33.88 -16.12
CA THR A 49 23.25 33.76 -17.56
C THR A 49 24.71 33.95 -17.98
N THR A 50 25.27 32.97 -18.69
CA THR A 50 26.15 33.23 -19.84
C THR A 50 25.74 32.28 -20.97
N GLY A 51 25.23 32.89 -22.05
CA GLY A 51 24.86 32.18 -23.26
C GLY A 51 26.10 31.59 -23.91
N THR A 52 26.11 30.28 -24.07
CA THR A 52 26.88 29.61 -25.11
C THR A 52 25.89 28.87 -25.98
N GLU A 53 25.75 29.35 -27.23
CA GLU A 53 25.12 28.63 -28.32
C GLU A 53 25.89 27.32 -28.56
N ALA A 54 25.61 26.30 -27.77
CA ALA A 54 25.95 24.94 -28.14
C ALA A 54 24.92 24.52 -29.19
N ARG A 55 25.37 24.50 -30.45
CA ARG A 55 24.69 23.87 -31.59
C ARG A 55 24.17 22.50 -31.15
N SER A 56 22.88 22.45 -30.79
CA SER A 56 22.15 21.22 -30.59
C SER A 56 22.06 20.56 -31.96
N ARG A 57 23.02 19.68 -32.25
CA ARG A 57 22.76 18.58 -33.19
C ARG A 57 21.68 17.77 -32.49
N ALA A 58 20.45 18.10 -32.83
CA ALA A 58 19.33 17.21 -32.66
C ALA A 58 19.72 15.91 -33.37
N LEU A 59 20.37 14.99 -32.66
CA LEU A 59 20.10 13.58 -32.86
C LEU A 59 18.64 13.42 -32.48
N GLY A 60 17.76 13.85 -33.39
CA GLY A 60 16.39 13.44 -33.44
C GLY A 60 16.46 11.94 -33.60
N ARG A 61 16.53 11.24 -32.46
CA ARG A 61 16.35 9.81 -32.36
C ARG A 61 14.90 9.58 -32.75
N ARG A 62 14.67 9.58 -34.06
CA ARG A 62 13.48 9.01 -34.67
C ARG A 62 13.57 7.54 -34.32
N TRP A 63 12.99 7.20 -33.17
CA TRP A 63 12.74 5.82 -32.85
C TRP A 63 11.89 5.26 -33.97
N CYS A 64 12.33 4.15 -34.55
CA CYS A 64 11.52 3.42 -35.52
C CYS A 64 10.13 3.17 -34.88
N PRO A 65 9.04 3.15 -35.67
CA PRO A 65 7.71 2.85 -35.14
C PRO A 65 7.70 1.55 -34.32
N ALA A 66 8.54 0.56 -34.69
CA ALA A 66 8.75 -0.65 -33.90
C ALA A 66 9.31 -0.40 -32.48
N ALA A 67 10.27 0.52 -32.31
CA ALA A 67 10.82 0.86 -31.00
C ALA A 67 9.80 1.63 -30.15
N ILE A 68 9.02 2.53 -30.76
CA ILE A 68 7.92 3.23 -30.07
C ILE A 68 6.85 2.22 -29.62
N MET A 69 6.45 1.30 -30.50
CA MET A 69 5.48 0.25 -30.17
C MET A 69 6.00 -0.69 -29.08
N LEU A 70 7.28 -1.07 -29.09
CA LEU A 70 7.88 -1.88 -28.04
C LEU A 70 7.90 -1.16 -26.69
N LEU A 71 8.28 0.13 -26.67
CA LEU A 71 8.26 0.93 -25.44
C LEU A 71 6.83 1.12 -24.90
N ALA A 72 5.85 1.32 -25.79
CA ALA A 72 4.45 1.40 -25.42
C ALA A 72 3.93 0.07 -24.85
N LEU A 73 4.29 -1.06 -25.46
CA LEU A 73 3.94 -2.39 -24.99
C LEU A 73 4.57 -2.68 -23.62
N VAL A 74 5.87 -2.41 -23.44
CA VAL A 74 6.56 -2.57 -22.14
C VAL A 74 5.93 -1.68 -21.08
N SER A 75 5.63 -0.42 -21.42
CA SER A 75 4.98 0.51 -20.48
C SER A 75 3.58 0.02 -20.09
N LEU A 76 2.81 -0.50 -21.04
CA LEU A 76 1.49 -1.09 -20.78
C LEU A 76 1.59 -2.34 -19.89
N LEU A 77 2.53 -3.24 -20.19
CA LEU A 77 2.81 -4.44 -19.38
C LEU A 77 3.25 -4.08 -17.96
N SER A 78 4.11 -3.07 -17.80
CA SER A 78 4.51 -2.59 -16.47
C SER A 78 3.33 -2.00 -15.69
N CYS A 79 2.39 -1.31 -16.34
CA CYS A 79 1.16 -0.82 -15.70
C CYS A 79 0.18 -1.92 -15.28
N LEU A 80 0.29 -3.12 -15.85
CA LEU A 80 -0.57 -4.27 -15.53
C LEU A 80 -0.09 -5.06 -14.30
N LEU A 81 1.14 -4.82 -13.82
CA LEU A 81 1.67 -5.53 -12.66
C LEU A 81 1.18 -4.85 -11.37
N PRO A 82 0.33 -5.50 -10.56
CA PRO A 82 -0.03 -4.98 -9.25
C PRO A 82 1.24 -4.90 -8.39
N SER A 83 1.55 -3.71 -7.88
CA SER A 83 2.59 -3.56 -6.86
C SER A 83 2.05 -4.09 -5.53
N SER A 84 2.16 -5.40 -5.30
CA SER A 84 2.01 -5.95 -3.96
C SER A 84 3.25 -5.55 -3.16
N GLU A 85 3.24 -4.35 -2.57
CA GLU A 85 4.34 -3.93 -1.73
C GLU A 85 4.40 -4.83 -0.49
N ALA A 86 5.41 -5.70 -0.43
CA ALA A 86 5.79 -6.43 0.77
C ALA A 86 6.32 -5.43 1.81
N LYS A 87 5.40 -4.81 2.54
CA LYS A 87 5.69 -3.75 3.49
C LYS A 87 5.61 -4.27 4.93
N VAL A 88 6.66 -4.03 5.69
CA VAL A 88 6.62 -4.13 7.16
C VAL A 88 6.35 -2.75 7.71
N TYR A 89 5.21 -2.57 8.37
CA TYR A 89 4.81 -1.28 8.92
C TYR A 89 5.52 -1.00 10.24
N SER A 90 5.83 0.28 10.50
CA SER A 90 6.11 0.70 11.88
C SER A 90 4.79 0.79 12.66
N ARG A 91 4.86 0.63 14.00
CA ARG A 91 3.67 0.69 14.89
C ARG A 91 2.77 1.90 14.62
N CYS A 92 3.37 3.08 14.47
CA CYS A 92 2.65 4.34 14.30
C CYS A 92 2.24 4.64 12.87
N GLU A 93 2.94 4.06 11.89
CA GLU A 93 2.47 4.06 10.51
C GLU A 93 1.23 3.20 10.37
N LEU A 94 1.26 1.97 10.92
CA LEU A 94 0.10 1.09 10.91
C LEU A 94 -1.08 1.71 11.65
N ALA A 95 -0.86 2.26 12.85
CA ALA A 95 -1.92 2.91 13.62
C ALA A 95 -2.64 4.01 12.81
N ARG A 96 -1.90 4.83 12.07
CA ARG A 96 -2.48 5.86 11.18
C ARG A 96 -3.29 5.23 10.05
N VAL A 97 -2.75 4.23 9.36
CA VAL A 97 -3.47 3.52 8.30
C VAL A 97 -4.78 2.92 8.83
N LEU A 98 -4.74 2.21 9.95
CA LEU A 98 -5.93 1.59 10.56
C LEU A 98 -6.96 2.63 11.01
N GLN A 99 -6.49 3.79 11.50
CA GLN A 99 -7.35 4.92 11.84
C GLN A 99 -8.02 5.51 10.60
N ASP A 100 -7.28 5.69 9.50
CA ASP A 100 -7.80 6.19 8.22
C ASP A 100 -8.86 5.24 7.61
N PHE A 101 -8.75 3.93 7.88
CA PHE A 101 -9.76 2.92 7.53
C PHE A 101 -10.94 2.84 8.52
N GLY A 102 -10.99 3.68 9.55
CA GLY A 102 -12.11 3.76 10.49
C GLY A 102 -12.19 2.60 11.50
N LEU A 103 -11.07 1.92 11.77
CA LEU A 103 -11.05 0.77 12.68
C LEU A 103 -11.04 1.15 14.17
N ASP A 104 -10.77 2.41 14.52
CA ASP A 104 -10.89 2.86 15.90
C ASP A 104 -12.37 2.87 16.34
N GLY A 105 -12.69 2.02 17.30
CA GLY A 105 -14.05 1.80 17.79
C GLY A 105 -14.88 0.79 16.96
N TYR A 106 -14.33 0.24 15.87
CA TYR A 106 -15.05 -0.74 15.06
C TYR A 106 -15.38 -1.99 15.88
N ARG A 107 -16.68 -2.30 15.97
CA ARG A 107 -17.24 -3.38 16.81
C ARG A 107 -16.83 -3.30 18.29
N GLY A 108 -16.53 -2.10 18.80
CA GLY A 108 -16.15 -1.89 20.20
C GLY A 108 -14.66 -2.08 20.50
N TYR A 109 -13.84 -2.41 19.50
CA TYR A 109 -12.39 -2.54 19.66
C TYR A 109 -11.68 -1.22 19.39
N SER A 110 -10.76 -0.84 20.27
CA SER A 110 -9.94 0.36 20.12
C SER A 110 -8.86 0.18 19.06
N LEU A 111 -8.32 1.27 18.55
CA LEU A 111 -7.16 1.24 17.64
C LEU A 111 -5.99 0.44 18.23
N ALA A 112 -5.78 0.53 19.55
CA ALA A 112 -4.73 -0.21 20.24
C ALA A 112 -4.92 -1.73 20.16
N ASP A 113 -6.17 -2.22 20.17
CA ASP A 113 -6.48 -3.65 20.05
C ASP A 113 -6.08 -4.17 18.65
N TRP A 114 -6.38 -3.42 17.60
CA TRP A 114 -6.00 -3.77 16.23
C TRP A 114 -4.48 -3.73 16.01
N VAL A 115 -3.79 -2.73 16.56
CA VAL A 115 -2.33 -2.64 16.51
C VAL A 115 -1.69 -3.79 17.27
N CYS A 116 -2.23 -4.16 18.44
CA CYS A 116 -1.76 -5.31 19.22
C CYS A 116 -1.93 -6.61 18.43
N LEU A 117 -3.10 -6.82 17.82
CA LEU A 117 -3.37 -7.99 16.98
C LEU A 117 -2.33 -8.12 15.87
N ALA A 118 -2.13 -7.07 15.08
CA ALA A 118 -1.19 -7.07 13.96
C ALA A 118 0.27 -7.36 14.38
N TYR A 119 0.67 -6.92 15.57
CA TYR A 119 2.00 -7.20 16.09
C TYR A 119 2.19 -8.70 16.37
N PHE A 120 1.25 -9.31 17.10
CA PHE A 120 1.37 -10.70 17.51
C PHE A 120 1.08 -11.71 16.39
N THR A 121 0.32 -11.32 15.37
CA THR A 121 0.04 -12.21 14.23
C THR A 121 1.12 -12.19 13.16
N SER A 122 1.72 -11.03 12.87
CA SER A 122 2.62 -10.91 11.71
C SER A 122 3.88 -10.08 11.96
N GLY A 123 4.07 -9.53 13.16
CA GLY A 123 5.14 -8.56 13.40
C GLY A 123 5.02 -7.32 12.50
N PHE A 124 3.78 -6.92 12.16
CA PHE A 124 3.46 -5.84 11.21
C PHE A 124 3.86 -6.09 9.75
N ASN A 125 4.18 -7.33 9.37
CA ASN A 125 4.53 -7.69 8.00
C ASN A 125 3.26 -7.93 7.14
N ALA A 126 3.02 -7.07 6.16
CA ALA A 126 1.88 -7.20 5.25
C ALA A 126 1.97 -8.41 4.31
N ALA A 127 3.17 -8.96 4.11
CA ALA A 127 3.41 -10.16 3.32
C ALA A 127 3.63 -11.41 4.18
N ALA A 128 3.27 -11.38 5.47
CA ALA A 128 3.37 -12.56 6.33
C ALA A 128 2.52 -13.71 5.78
N LEU A 129 3.11 -14.90 5.73
CA LEU A 129 2.49 -16.13 5.27
C LEU A 129 2.92 -17.26 6.17
N ASP A 130 1.94 -17.99 6.69
CA ASP A 130 2.15 -19.17 7.54
C ASP A 130 1.31 -20.35 7.04
N TYR A 131 1.82 -21.57 7.24
CA TYR A 131 1.26 -22.80 6.71
C TYR A 131 0.81 -23.72 7.84
N GLU A 132 -0.46 -24.08 7.81
CA GLU A 132 -1.06 -24.99 8.79
C GLU A 132 -0.91 -26.45 8.37
N ALA A 133 -0.98 -27.37 9.34
CA ALA A 133 -0.83 -28.81 9.10
C ALA A 133 -1.90 -29.42 8.18
N ASP A 134 -3.06 -28.77 8.03
CA ASP A 134 -4.12 -29.20 7.11
C ASP A 134 -3.94 -28.69 5.68
N GLY A 135 -2.88 -27.94 5.41
CA GLY A 135 -2.61 -27.30 4.11
C GLY A 135 -3.30 -25.96 3.90
N SER A 136 -4.07 -25.45 4.87
CA SER A 136 -4.54 -24.06 4.84
C SER A 136 -3.40 -23.08 5.14
N THR A 137 -3.59 -21.82 4.78
CA THR A 137 -2.59 -20.76 4.94
C THR A 137 -3.18 -19.58 5.70
N ASN A 138 -2.37 -18.95 6.56
CA ASN A 138 -2.67 -17.69 7.21
C ASN A 138 -1.97 -16.55 6.45
N ASN A 139 -2.73 -15.55 5.99
CA ASN A 139 -2.26 -14.59 4.99
C ASN A 139 -2.30 -13.15 5.50
N GLY A 140 -1.21 -12.42 5.24
CA GLY A 140 -1.07 -10.99 5.44
C GLY A 140 -0.98 -10.53 6.89
N ILE A 141 -1.16 -9.23 7.09
CA ILE A 141 -0.90 -8.54 8.37
C ILE A 141 -1.75 -9.08 9.54
N PHE A 142 -2.98 -9.52 9.26
CA PHE A 142 -3.91 -10.09 10.24
C PHE A 142 -4.01 -11.61 10.17
N GLN A 143 -3.14 -12.28 9.40
CA GLN A 143 -3.10 -13.75 9.30
C GLN A 143 -4.48 -14.38 8.98
N ILE A 144 -5.15 -13.83 7.96
CA ILE A 144 -6.49 -14.28 7.54
C ILE A 144 -6.38 -15.67 6.90
N ASN A 145 -7.09 -16.65 7.47
CA ASN A 145 -6.94 -18.05 7.09
C ASN A 145 -7.76 -18.49 5.85
N SER A 146 -7.12 -19.23 4.94
CA SER A 146 -7.69 -19.71 3.66
C SER A 146 -8.65 -20.90 3.78
N ARG A 147 -8.82 -21.50 4.97
CA ARG A 147 -9.85 -22.52 5.24
C ARG A 147 -11.27 -21.94 5.20
N ARG A 148 -11.43 -20.63 5.42
CA ARG A 148 -12.76 -19.99 5.53
C ARG A 148 -12.87 -18.62 4.85
N TRP A 149 -11.86 -17.77 4.96
CA TRP A 149 -12.03 -16.34 4.70
C TRP A 149 -11.69 -15.93 3.27
N CYS A 150 -10.57 -16.42 2.73
CA CYS A 150 -10.11 -16.17 1.36
C CYS A 150 -9.88 -17.50 0.63
N SER A 151 -9.72 -17.48 -0.70
CA SER A 151 -9.45 -18.68 -1.51
C SER A 151 -8.06 -18.66 -2.13
N ASN A 152 -7.38 -19.81 -2.14
CA ASN A 152 -6.14 -20.07 -2.88
C ASN A 152 -6.40 -20.89 -4.16
N LEU A 153 -7.53 -20.63 -4.84
CA LEU A 153 -8.03 -21.46 -5.96
C LEU A 153 -8.41 -22.90 -5.54
N THR A 154 -8.49 -23.15 -4.24
CA THR A 154 -8.97 -24.42 -3.68
C THR A 154 -10.49 -24.53 -3.86
N PRO A 155 -11.00 -25.62 -4.46
CA PRO A 155 -12.43 -25.82 -4.61
C PRO A 155 -13.10 -26.02 -3.24
N ASN A 156 -14.39 -25.68 -3.15
CA ASN A 156 -15.24 -25.94 -1.97
C ASN A 156 -14.85 -25.19 -0.66
N VAL A 157 -14.07 -24.12 -0.75
CA VAL A 157 -13.82 -23.21 0.40
C VAL A 157 -14.94 -22.16 0.49
N PRO A 158 -15.44 -21.81 1.70
CA PRO A 158 -16.51 -20.82 1.87
C PRO A 158 -16.21 -19.43 1.28
N ASN A 159 -14.94 -19.01 1.28
CA ASN A 159 -14.46 -17.72 0.78
C ASN A 159 -15.35 -16.55 1.24
N VAL A 160 -15.53 -16.42 2.55
CA VAL A 160 -16.47 -15.45 3.15
C VAL A 160 -16.17 -14.00 2.73
N CYS A 161 -14.89 -13.64 2.58
CA CYS A 161 -14.46 -12.31 2.14
C CYS A 161 -14.54 -12.13 0.62
N ARG A 162 -14.83 -13.18 -0.15
CA ARG A 162 -14.95 -13.18 -1.62
C ARG A 162 -13.72 -12.62 -2.33
N MET A 163 -12.54 -13.06 -1.91
CA MET A 163 -11.26 -12.60 -2.45
C MET A 163 -10.22 -13.72 -2.51
N TYR A 164 -9.20 -13.54 -3.35
CA TYR A 164 -7.99 -14.35 -3.31
C TYR A 164 -7.14 -13.98 -2.10
N CYS A 165 -6.37 -14.93 -1.56
CA CYS A 165 -5.49 -14.64 -0.43
C CYS A 165 -4.20 -13.88 -0.83
N SER A 166 -3.86 -13.88 -2.12
CA SER A 166 -2.71 -13.19 -2.72
C SER A 166 -3.02 -11.73 -3.06
#